data_AF-A0A3L9GVJ2-F1
#
_entry.id   AF-A0A3L9GVJ2-F1
#
_cell.length_a   1.000
_cell.length_b   1.000
_cell.length_c   1.000
_cell.angle_alpha   90.00
_cell.angle_beta   90.00
_cell.angle_gamma   90.00
#
_symmetry.space_group_name_H-M   'P 1'
#
loop_
_entity.id
_entity.type
_entity.pdbx_description
1 polymer ?
#
loop_
_entity_poly.entity_id
_entity_poly.type
_entity_poly.pdbx_seq_one_letter_code
_entity_poly.pdbx_strand_id
1 'polypeptide(L)'
;EKFVTFMEQADNIADWVMMSPGAALPVNKAVVTTATWKDNDVIKALGELPNQLIGELPNIQVFGAVGDKNFTRMGDVTGSGVVSSMVHNVTVGKADLPGTLQASQKKLDELVEQH
;
A
#
# COMPACT_ATOMS: atom_id res chain seq x y z
N GLU A 1 -17.13 -3.07 -19.65
CA GLU A 1 -16.97 -1.60 -19.61
C GLU A 1 -18.05 -0.86 -18.82
N LYS A 2 -19.35 -0.97 -19.14
CA LYS A 2 -20.41 -0.19 -18.47
C LYS A 2 -20.38 -0.18 -16.93
N PHE A 3 -20.06 -1.32 -16.31
CA PHE A 3 -19.95 -1.41 -14.85
C PHE A 3 -18.75 -0.65 -14.27
N VAL A 4 -17.57 -0.75 -14.90
CA VAL A 4 -16.36 -0.05 -14.43
C VAL A 4 -16.56 1.46 -14.53
N THR A 5 -17.07 1.94 -15.66
CA THR A 5 -17.37 3.36 -15.86
C THR A 5 -18.46 3.88 -14.89
N PHE A 6 -19.44 3.05 -14.54
CA PHE A 6 -20.41 3.38 -13.50
C PHE A 6 -19.73 3.50 -12.13
N MET A 7 -18.87 2.55 -11.77
CA MET A 7 -18.12 2.57 -10.51
C MET A 7 -17.13 3.73 -10.43
N GLU A 8 -16.57 4.22 -11.54
CA GLU A 8 -15.63 5.36 -11.56
C GLU A 8 -16.29 6.71 -11.23
N GLN A 9 -17.62 6.81 -11.24
CA GLN A 9 -18.33 8.03 -10.86
C GLN A 9 -18.10 8.33 -9.36
N ALA A 10 -17.81 9.59 -9.05
CA ALA A 10 -17.36 10.02 -7.73
C ALA A 10 -18.29 9.59 -6.60
N ASP A 11 -19.61 9.73 -6.77
CA ASP A 11 -20.59 9.36 -5.75
C ASP A 11 -20.66 7.84 -5.56
N ASN A 12 -20.59 7.07 -6.65
CA ASN A 12 -20.68 5.60 -6.60
C ASN A 12 -19.45 4.99 -5.92
N ILE A 13 -18.25 5.54 -6.15
CA ILE A 13 -17.04 5.06 -5.48
C ILE A 13 -16.89 5.61 -4.06
N ALA A 14 -17.49 6.76 -3.73
CA ALA A 14 -17.42 7.34 -2.38
C ALA A 14 -18.02 6.39 -1.34
N ASP A 15 -19.16 5.77 -1.64
CA ASP A 15 -19.78 4.77 -0.77
C ASP A 15 -18.88 3.56 -0.56
N TRP A 16 -18.28 3.04 -1.64
CA TRP A 16 -17.34 1.92 -1.58
C TRP A 16 -16.11 2.24 -0.72
N VAL A 17 -15.53 3.43 -0.92
CA VAL A 17 -14.35 3.91 -0.18
C VAL A 17 -14.66 4.01 1.32
N MET A 18 -15.88 4.42 1.68
CA MET A 18 -16.34 4.52 3.07
C MET A 18 -16.61 3.18 3.75
N MET A 19 -16.80 2.09 2.99
CA MET A 19 -16.97 0.74 3.56
C MET A 19 -15.67 0.14 4.09
N SER A 20 -14.51 0.74 3.79
CA SER A 20 -13.22 0.27 4.27
C SER A 20 -13.00 0.70 5.75
N PRO A 21 -12.69 -0.25 6.66
CA PRO A 21 -12.38 0.09 8.05
C PRO A 21 -11.12 0.97 8.08
N GLY A 22 -11.29 2.24 8.47
CA GLY A 22 -10.20 3.23 8.49
C GLY A 22 -10.26 4.29 7.38
N ALA A 23 -11.34 4.29 6.58
CA ALA A 23 -11.58 5.19 5.46
C ALA A 23 -10.49 5.12 4.40
N ALA A 24 -10.72 4.29 3.38
CA ALA A 24 -9.76 4.08 2.31
C ALA A 24 -9.38 5.43 1.67
N LEU A 25 -8.09 5.67 1.47
CA LEU A 25 -7.64 6.88 0.80
C LEU A 25 -8.07 6.80 -0.67
N PRO A 26 -8.90 7.74 -1.16
CA PRO A 26 -9.45 7.64 -2.50
C PRO A 26 -8.34 7.87 -3.53
N VAL A 27 -8.13 6.89 -4.40
CA VAL A 27 -7.26 7.02 -5.58
C VAL A 27 -7.93 7.82 -6.70
N ASN A 28 -9.25 8.02 -6.61
CA ASN A 28 -10.00 8.94 -7.47
C ASN A 28 -10.14 10.30 -6.78
N LYS A 29 -9.48 11.32 -7.35
CA LYS A 29 -9.47 12.69 -6.81
C LYS A 29 -10.84 13.36 -6.75
N ALA A 30 -11.85 12.86 -7.47
CA ALA A 30 -13.20 13.44 -7.39
C ALA A 30 -13.89 13.10 -6.06
N VAL A 31 -13.56 11.97 -5.43
CA VAL A 31 -14.20 11.50 -4.17
C VAL A 31 -14.02 12.51 -3.04
N VAL A 32 -12.87 13.16 -2.94
CA VAL A 32 -12.60 14.12 -1.85
C VAL A 32 -13.52 15.36 -1.91
N THR A 33 -14.22 15.55 -3.02
CA THR A 33 -15.14 16.67 -3.21
C THR A 33 -16.57 16.36 -2.79
N THR A 34 -16.94 15.08 -2.63
CA THR A 34 -18.29 14.62 -2.32
C THR A 34 -18.67 14.89 -0.87
N ALA A 35 -19.97 15.03 -0.61
CA ALA A 35 -20.49 15.16 0.76
C ALA A 35 -20.19 13.90 1.59
N THR A 36 -20.37 12.72 0.99
CA THR A 36 -20.08 11.42 1.62
C THR A 36 -18.67 11.35 2.22
N TRP A 37 -17.66 11.89 1.53
CA TRP A 37 -16.29 11.95 2.04
C TRP A 37 -16.09 13.07 3.08
N LYS A 38 -16.49 14.30 2.75
CA LYS A 38 -16.26 15.48 3.60
C LYS A 38 -17.00 15.41 4.94
N ASP A 39 -18.18 14.83 4.94
CA ASP A 39 -19.05 14.82 6.11
C ASP A 39 -18.83 13.63 7.04
N ASN A 40 -18.01 12.65 6.62
CA ASN A 40 -17.72 11.45 7.40
C ASN A 40 -16.97 11.76 8.71
N ASP A 41 -17.47 11.24 9.83
CA ASP A 41 -16.92 11.51 11.17
C ASP A 41 -15.49 10.99 11.36
N VAL A 42 -15.14 9.87 10.74
CA VAL A 42 -13.77 9.31 10.79
C VAL A 42 -12.81 10.21 10.01
N ILE A 43 -13.21 10.66 8.81
CA ILE A 43 -12.41 11.60 8.01
C ILE A 43 -12.18 12.90 8.77
N LYS A 44 -13.23 13.47 9.38
CA LYS A 44 -13.12 14.66 10.22
C LYS A 44 -12.19 14.43 11.43
N ALA A 45 -12.27 13.27 12.07
CA ALA A 45 -11.42 12.92 13.20
C ALA A 45 -9.93 12.78 12.83
N LEU A 46 -9.62 12.40 11.59
CA LEU A 46 -8.25 12.34 11.07
C LEU A 46 -7.68 13.72 10.70
N GLY A 47 -8.51 14.77 10.69
CA GLY A 47 -8.09 16.15 10.40
C GLY A 47 -7.46 16.27 9.01
N GLU A 48 -6.26 16.83 8.95
CA GLU A 48 -5.53 17.05 7.67
C GLU A 48 -4.77 15.81 7.17
N LEU A 49 -4.65 14.76 7.99
CA LEU A 49 -3.85 13.57 7.63
C LEU A 49 -4.28 12.94 6.29
N PRO A 50 -5.59 12.75 5.98
CA PRO A 50 -5.99 12.16 4.70
C PRO A 50 -5.55 13.03 3.52
N ASN A 51 -5.66 14.35 3.62
CA ASN A 51 -5.23 15.28 2.57
C ASN A 51 -3.71 15.22 2.35
N GLN A 52 -2.93 15.13 3.42
CA GLN A 52 -1.48 14.96 3.35
C GLN A 52 -1.11 13.65 2.65
N LEU A 53 -1.74 12.53 3.02
CA LEU A 53 -1.50 11.23 2.40
C LEU A 53 -1.92 11.19 0.93
N ILE A 54 -3.03 11.85 0.56
CA ILE A 54 -3.46 12.00 -0.83
C ILE A 54 -2.45 12.83 -1.63
N GLY A 55 -1.89 13.88 -1.03
CA GLY A 55 -0.83 14.70 -1.62
C GLY A 55 0.42 13.90 -1.97
N GLU A 56 0.72 12.85 -1.19
CA GLU A 56 1.86 11.96 -1.42
C GLU A 56 1.60 10.84 -2.43
N LEU A 57 0.35 10.61 -2.89
CA LEU A 57 0.04 9.57 -3.90
C LEU A 57 0.99 9.56 -5.11
N PRO A 58 1.42 10.71 -5.69
CA PRO A 58 2.37 10.73 -6.80
C PRO A 58 3.78 10.21 -6.44
N ASN A 59 4.13 10.24 -5.15
CA ASN A 59 5.42 9.81 -4.64
C ASN A 59 5.39 8.38 -4.06
N ILE A 60 4.20 7.77 -3.94
CA ILE A 60 4.06 6.41 -3.42
C ILE A 60 4.71 5.42 -4.38
N GLN A 61 5.59 4.59 -3.84
CA GLN A 61 6.11 3.41 -4.53
C GLN A 61 5.40 2.18 -4.01
N VAL A 62 4.83 1.40 -4.92
CA VAL A 62 4.13 0.15 -4.59
C VAL A 62 5.12 -0.99 -4.69
N PHE A 63 5.30 -1.75 -3.61
CA PHE A 63 6.14 -2.95 -3.63
C PHE A 63 5.65 -3.92 -4.71
N GLY A 64 6.58 -4.38 -5.54
CA GLY A 64 6.27 -5.29 -6.65
C GLY A 64 5.72 -4.61 -7.90
N ALA A 65 5.66 -3.28 -7.96
CA ALA A 65 5.39 -2.55 -9.20
C ALA A 65 6.48 -1.51 -9.47
N VAL A 66 7.09 -1.56 -10.66
CA VAL A 66 8.08 -0.57 -11.11
C VAL A 66 7.66 -0.06 -12.49
N GLY A 67 7.29 1.22 -12.57
CA GLY A 67 6.64 1.77 -13.76
C GLY A 67 5.37 0.99 -14.08
N ASP A 68 5.26 0.51 -15.33
CA ASP A 68 4.09 -0.26 -15.79
C ASP A 68 4.25 -1.79 -15.57
N LYS A 69 5.32 -2.23 -14.91
CA LYS A 69 5.61 -3.66 -14.72
C LYS A 69 5.26 -4.12 -13.31
N ASN A 70 4.37 -5.10 -13.24
CA ASN A 70 4.05 -5.83 -12.02
C ASN A 70 4.92 -7.09 -11.90
N PHE A 71 5.61 -7.24 -10.77
CA PHE A 71 6.46 -8.37 -10.40
C PHE A 71 5.71 -9.24 -9.40
N THR A 72 5.05 -10.29 -9.89
CA THR A 72 4.28 -11.24 -9.06
C THR A 72 5.14 -11.94 -8.01
N ARG A 73 6.45 -12.10 -8.27
CA ARG A 73 7.44 -12.60 -7.30
C ARG A 73 7.50 -11.83 -5.99
N MET A 74 7.02 -10.58 -5.97
CA MET A 74 6.89 -9.84 -4.70
C MET A 74 5.91 -10.51 -3.73
N GLY A 75 4.94 -11.28 -4.24
CA GLY A 75 4.08 -12.13 -3.43
C GLY A 75 4.85 -13.20 -2.68
N ASP A 76 5.77 -13.90 -3.36
CA ASP A 76 6.66 -14.91 -2.75
C ASP A 76 7.60 -14.26 -1.72
N VAL A 77 8.19 -13.11 -2.07
CA VAL A 77 9.04 -12.32 -1.14
C VAL A 77 8.27 -11.94 0.12
N THR A 78 7.06 -11.39 -0.02
CA THR A 78 6.24 -10.98 1.13
C THR A 78 5.78 -12.19 1.94
N GLY A 79 5.33 -13.25 1.27
CA GLY A 79 4.86 -14.49 1.91
C GLY A 79 5.96 -15.24 2.66
N SER A 80 7.21 -15.14 2.22
CA SER A 80 8.36 -15.75 2.90
C SER A 80 8.68 -15.09 4.26
N GLY A 81 8.22 -13.86 4.48
CA GLY A 81 8.57 -13.06 5.66
C GLY A 81 10.06 -12.68 5.76
N VAL A 82 10.83 -12.80 4.68
CA VAL A 82 12.28 -12.51 4.68
C VAL A 82 12.57 -11.06 5.05
N VAL A 83 11.78 -10.11 4.54
CA VAL A 83 11.94 -8.67 4.81
C VAL A 83 11.56 -8.33 6.26
N SER A 84 10.41 -8.82 6.75
CA SER A 84 9.96 -8.56 8.12
C SER A 84 10.92 -9.18 9.15
N SER A 85 11.40 -10.40 8.89
CA SER A 85 12.37 -11.10 9.75
C SER A 85 13.71 -10.36 9.79
N MET A 86 14.20 -9.87 8.65
CA MET A 86 15.42 -9.07 8.57
C MET A 86 15.32 -7.82 9.45
N VAL A 87 14.24 -7.04 9.28
CA VAL A 87 14.00 -5.81 10.06
C VAL A 87 13.91 -6.14 11.54
N HIS A 88 13.14 -7.16 11.92
CA HIS A 88 13.01 -7.59 13.31
C HIS A 88 14.36 -7.99 13.92
N ASN A 89 15.14 -8.83 13.24
CA ASN A 89 16.41 -9.33 13.75
C ASN A 89 17.42 -8.19 14.00
N VAL A 90 17.50 -7.21 13.11
CA VAL A 90 18.40 -6.06 13.28
C VAL A 90 17.91 -5.11 14.38
N THR A 91 16.62 -4.75 14.38
CA THR A 91 16.10 -3.68 15.23
C THR A 91 15.73 -4.14 16.64
N VAL A 92 15.16 -5.34 16.77
CA VAL A 92 14.68 -5.91 18.04
C VAL A 92 15.60 -7.02 18.51
N GLY A 93 15.96 -7.93 17.61
CA GLY A 93 16.80 -9.09 17.91
C GLY A 93 18.28 -8.76 18.16
N LYS A 94 18.72 -7.54 17.85
CA LYS A 94 20.11 -7.06 17.97
C LYS A 94 21.12 -7.95 17.24
N ALA A 95 20.68 -8.63 16.18
CA ALA A 95 21.57 -9.39 15.31
C ALA A 95 22.53 -8.44 14.58
N ASP A 96 23.68 -8.96 14.14
CA ASP A 96 24.64 -8.16 13.41
C ASP A 96 24.06 -7.68 12.08
N LEU A 97 24.26 -6.40 11.76
CA LEU A 97 23.67 -5.80 10.57
C LEU A 97 24.24 -6.39 9.27
N PRO A 98 25.56 -6.39 9.02
CA PRO A 98 26.12 -6.93 7.78
C PRO A 98 25.73 -8.39 7.49
N GLY A 99 25.85 -9.29 8.48
CA GLY A 99 25.56 -10.70 8.34
C GLY A 99 24.08 -10.97 8.14
N THR A 100 23.21 -10.25 8.86
CA THR A 100 21.75 -10.37 8.66
C THR A 100 21.35 -9.89 7.27
N LEU A 101 21.91 -8.77 6.79
CA LEU A 101 21.64 -8.29 5.43
C LEU A 101 22.11 -9.29 4.37
N GLN A 102 23.32 -9.84 4.51
CA GLN A 102 23.86 -10.80 3.54
C GLN A 102 23.03 -12.09 3.50
N ALA A 103 22.63 -12.62 4.65
CA ALA A 103 21.80 -13.81 4.74
C ALA A 103 20.40 -13.58 4.15
N SER A 104 19.80 -12.41 4.41
CA SER A 104 18.50 -12.05 3.84
C SER A 104 18.56 -11.80 2.34
N GLN A 105 19.62 -11.16 1.85
CA GLN A 105 19.85 -10.97 0.41
C GLN A 105 19.93 -12.32 -0.31
N LYS A 106 20.71 -13.27 0.23
CA LYS A 106 20.81 -14.62 -0.36
C LYS A 106 19.44 -15.30 -0.45
N LYS A 107 18.63 -15.22 0.60
CA LYS A 107 17.26 -15.77 0.59
C LYS A 107 16.36 -15.08 -0.42
N LEU A 108 16.50 -13.76 -0.59
CA LEU A 108 15.78 -13.01 -1.62
C LEU A 108 16.18 -13.51 -3.01
N ASP A 109 17.47 -13.60 -3.30
CA ASP A 109 17.99 -14.06 -4.60
C ASP A 109 17.43 -15.46 -4.94
N GLU A 110 17.45 -16.38 -3.98
CA GLU A 110 16.87 -17.73 -4.12
C GLU A 110 15.36 -17.71 -4.41
N LEU A 111 14.61 -16.74 -3.87
CA LEU A 111 13.17 -16.61 -4.09
C LEU A 111 12.83 -16.03 -5.47
N VAL A 112 13.59 -15.03 -5.95
CA VAL A 112 13.35 -14.45 -7.27
C VAL A 112 13.84 -15.33 -8.42
N GLU A 113 14.80 -16.21 -8.19
CA GLU A 113 15.32 -17.17 -9.18
C GLU A 113 14.46 -18.43 -9.35
N GLN A 114 13.56 -18.74 -8.41
CA GLN A 114 12.66 -19.88 -8.55
C GLN A 114 11.75 -19.71 -9.78
N HIS A 115 11.59 -20.76 -10.59
CA HIS A 115 10.76 -20.81 -11.80
C HIS A 115 9.33 -21.25 -11.51
#